data_AF-A0A0B7MQV2-F1
#
_entry.id   AF-A0A0B7MQV2-F1
#
_cell.length_a   1.000
_cell.length_b   1.000
_cell.length_c   1.000
_cell.angle_alpha   90.00
_cell.angle_beta   90.00
_cell.angle_gamma   90.00
#
_symmetry.space_group_name_H-M   'P 1'
#
loop_
_entity.id
_entity.type
_entity.pdbx_description
1 polymer ?
#
loop_
_entity_poly.entity_id
_entity_poly.type
_entity_poly.pdbx_seq_one_letter_code
_entity_poly.pdbx_strand_id
1 'polypeptide(L)'
;MEASAKGAKEAGGLTVGILADRHKGNASKYIDIAIATGMGDGRNYINVLSSDLVVALPGRAGTISEIALALKSGKKVILLGFDTGDVFEYYRQDGLLAAAGTPEQVIRMIKEYCG
;
A
#
# COMPACT_ATOMS: atom_id res chain seq x y z
N MET A 1 2.91 -1.05 -8.31
CA MET A 1 3.07 0.38 -7.92
C MET A 1 2.93 1.32 -9.11
N GLU A 2 3.54 1.06 -10.27
CA GLU A 2 3.44 2.00 -11.41
C GLU A 2 2.01 2.20 -11.94
N ALA A 3 1.22 1.12 -12.07
CA ALA A 3 -0.16 1.21 -12.56
C ALA A 3 -1.07 2.05 -11.63
N SER A 4 -0.90 1.94 -10.31
CA SER A 4 -1.66 2.75 -9.35
C SER A 4 -1.28 4.23 -9.41
N ALA A 5 0.03 4.53 -9.54
CA ALA A 5 0.50 5.90 -9.73
C ALA A 5 -0.02 6.50 -11.05
N LYS A 6 0.01 5.74 -12.14
CA LYS A 6 -0.55 6.15 -13.43
C LYS A 6 -2.03 6.50 -13.32
N GLY A 7 -2.85 5.61 -12.76
CA GLY A 7 -4.29 5.85 -12.63
C GLY A 7 -4.60 7.07 -11.76
N ALA A 8 -3.88 7.25 -10.64
CA ALA A 8 -4.02 8.44 -9.80
C ALA A 8 -3.65 9.72 -10.58
N LYS A 9 -2.53 9.72 -11.29
CA LYS A 9 -2.06 10.84 -12.11
C LYS A 9 -3.06 11.20 -13.22
N GLU A 10 -3.59 10.21 -13.93
CA GLU A 10 -4.59 10.41 -15.00
C GLU A 10 -5.91 10.98 -14.47
N ALA A 11 -6.26 10.67 -13.22
CA ALA A 11 -7.41 11.25 -12.53
C ALA A 11 -7.12 12.61 -11.86
N GLY A 12 -5.92 13.18 -12.03
CA GLY A 12 -5.52 14.45 -11.42
C GLY A 12 -5.14 14.38 -9.94
N GLY A 13 -4.95 13.17 -9.40
CA GLY A 13 -4.47 12.95 -8.04
C GLY A 13 -2.96 13.17 -7.90
N LEU A 14 -2.53 13.56 -6.69
CA LEU A 14 -1.12 13.68 -6.33
C LEU A 14 -0.50 12.31 -6.05
N THR A 15 0.67 12.03 -6.62
CA THR A 15 1.39 10.77 -6.37
C THR A 15 2.71 10.97 -5.65
N VAL A 16 2.91 10.23 -4.56
CA VAL A 16 4.15 10.24 -3.78
C VAL A 16 4.83 8.88 -3.93
N GLY A 17 6.10 8.90 -4.34
CA GLY A 17 6.93 7.71 -4.49
C GLY A 17 8.06 7.69 -3.47
N ILE A 18 8.00 6.77 -2.51
CA ILE A 18 9.10 6.52 -1.58
C ILE A 18 10.06 5.53 -2.24
N LEU A 19 11.26 5.96 -2.58
CA LEU A 19 12.22 5.18 -3.38
C LEU A 19 13.24 4.48 -2.49
N ALA A 20 13.63 3.26 -2.87
CA ALA A 20 14.64 2.46 -2.15
C ALA A 20 16.06 3.03 -2.32
N ASP A 21 16.32 3.66 -3.47
CA ASP A 21 17.61 4.21 -3.85
C ASP A 21 17.88 5.59 -3.24
N ARG A 22 19.15 6.01 -3.28
CA ARG A 22 19.61 7.35 -2.86
C ARG A 22 19.34 8.44 -3.90
N HIS A 23 18.85 8.08 -5.07
CA HIS A 23 18.60 8.99 -6.18
C HIS A 23 17.23 8.79 -6.79
N LYS A 24 16.76 9.80 -7.52
CA LYS A 24 15.42 9.81 -8.12
C LYS A 24 15.38 9.25 -9.55
N GLY A 25 16.52 8.82 -10.12
CA GLY A 25 16.62 8.38 -11.52
C GLY A 25 15.73 7.19 -11.88
N ASN A 26 15.37 6.35 -10.91
CA ASN A 26 14.49 5.19 -11.08
C ASN A 26 13.01 5.51 -10.80
N ALA A 27 12.65 6.77 -10.53
CA ALA A 27 11.26 7.13 -10.27
C ALA A 27 10.43 6.99 -11.56
N SER A 28 9.24 6.37 -11.45
CA SER A 28 8.30 6.37 -12.56
C SER A 28 7.89 7.80 -12.91
N LYS A 29 7.69 8.08 -14.20
CA LYS A 29 7.20 9.37 -14.71
C LYS A 29 5.83 9.77 -14.17
N TYR A 30 5.10 8.83 -13.57
CA TYR A 30 3.80 9.09 -12.96
C TYR A 30 3.90 9.52 -11.48
N ILE A 31 5.10 9.71 -10.93
CA ILE A 31 5.34 10.21 -9.57
C ILE A 31 5.53 11.74 -9.58
N ASP A 32 4.73 12.48 -8.80
CA ASP A 32 4.90 13.92 -8.59
C ASP A 32 6.02 14.21 -7.59
N ILE A 33 5.97 13.54 -6.43
CA ILE A 33 6.90 13.77 -5.33
C ILE A 33 7.69 12.49 -5.09
N ALA A 34 8.94 12.50 -5.55
CA ALA A 34 9.88 11.41 -5.32
C ALA A 34 10.72 11.67 -4.06
N ILE A 35 10.63 10.77 -3.07
CA ILE A 35 11.42 10.77 -1.84
C ILE A 35 12.50 9.68 -1.95
N ALA A 36 13.75 10.07 -2.18
CA ALA A 36 14.88 9.13 -2.23
C ALA A 36 15.37 8.83 -0.80
N THR A 37 15.22 7.58 -0.36
CA THR A 37 15.52 7.21 1.04
C THR A 37 16.89 6.56 1.20
N GLY A 38 17.38 5.83 0.19
CA GLY A 38 18.58 5.00 0.31
C GLY A 38 18.46 3.85 1.31
N MET A 39 17.25 3.46 1.71
CA MET A 39 17.00 2.49 2.77
C MET A 39 16.76 1.05 2.27
N GLY A 40 16.82 0.81 0.96
CA GLY A 40 16.43 -0.50 0.42
C GLY A 40 15.00 -0.84 0.83
N ASP A 41 14.78 -2.06 1.34
CA ASP A 41 13.49 -2.51 1.88
C ASP A 41 13.07 -1.79 3.17
N GLY A 42 14.01 -1.15 3.87
CA GLY A 42 13.72 -0.37 5.09
C GLY A 42 12.74 0.78 4.84
N ARG A 43 12.62 1.26 3.59
CA ARG A 43 11.63 2.27 3.19
C ARG A 43 10.19 1.84 3.46
N ASN A 44 9.92 0.53 3.58
CA ASN A 44 8.57 0.00 3.73
C ASN A 44 7.92 0.49 5.04
N TYR A 45 8.72 0.80 6.07
CA TYR A 45 8.23 1.48 7.27
C TYR A 45 7.69 2.88 6.96
N ILE A 46 8.34 3.63 6.07
CA ILE A 46 7.88 4.95 5.67
C ILE A 46 6.56 4.82 4.90
N ASN A 47 6.46 3.87 3.97
CA ASN A 47 5.21 3.60 3.24
C ASN A 47 4.04 3.35 4.21
N VAL A 48 4.24 2.42 5.16
CA VAL A 48 3.22 2.00 6.11
C VAL A 48 2.86 3.12 7.09
N LEU A 49 3.84 3.71 7.76
CA LEU A 49 3.57 4.66 8.84
C LEU A 49 3.02 6.00 8.34
N SER A 50 3.38 6.39 7.11
CA SER A 50 2.87 7.61 6.47
C SER A 50 1.50 7.44 5.82
N SER A 51 0.96 6.21 5.75
CA SER A 51 -0.34 5.94 5.15
C SER A 51 -1.44 5.88 6.21
N ASP A 52 -2.63 6.37 5.89
CA ASP A 52 -3.82 6.21 6.74
C ASP A 52 -4.31 4.74 6.73
N LEU A 53 -4.28 4.11 5.55
CA LEU A 53 -4.53 2.69 5.34
C LEU A 53 -3.66 2.13 4.20
N VAL A 54 -3.59 0.80 4.07
CA VAL A 54 -2.83 0.14 3.00
C VAL A 54 -3.76 -0.72 2.14
N VAL A 55 -3.65 -0.60 0.82
CA VAL A 55 -4.28 -1.53 -0.13
C VAL A 55 -3.21 -2.44 -0.71
N ALA A 56 -3.35 -3.74 -0.52
CA ALA A 56 -2.41 -4.73 -1.03
C ALA A 56 -3.02 -5.53 -2.19
N LEU A 57 -2.27 -5.59 -3.29
CA LEU A 57 -2.58 -6.39 -4.48
C LEU A 57 -1.71 -7.66 -4.51
N PRO A 58 -2.03 -8.67 -5.34
CA PRO A 58 -1.24 -9.90 -5.42
C PRO A 58 0.24 -9.62 -5.67
N GLY A 59 1.07 -10.20 -4.82
CA GLY A 59 2.49 -9.95 -4.81
C GLY A 59 3.29 -11.14 -4.27
N ARG A 60 4.57 -10.89 -3.99
CA ARG A 60 5.50 -11.90 -3.46
C ARG A 60 5.88 -11.55 -2.02
N ALA A 61 6.96 -12.16 -1.51
CA ALA A 61 7.47 -11.96 -0.15
C ALA A 61 7.57 -10.48 0.28
N GLY A 62 7.98 -9.57 -0.62
CA GLY A 62 8.02 -8.13 -0.32
C GLY A 62 6.65 -7.51 -0.03
N THR A 63 5.61 -7.93 -0.74
CA THR A 63 4.24 -7.45 -0.46
C THR A 63 3.70 -8.05 0.83
N ILE A 64 3.99 -9.32 1.10
CA ILE A 64 3.63 -9.98 2.37
C ILE A 64 4.31 -9.28 3.56
N SER A 65 5.57 -8.85 3.43
CA SER A 65 6.26 -8.11 4.49
C SER A 65 5.66 -6.72 4.72
N GLU A 66 5.24 -6.02 3.67
CA GLU A 66 4.51 -4.75 3.79
C GLU A 66 3.15 -4.93 4.48
N ILE A 67 2.39 -6.00 4.15
CA ILE A 67 1.13 -6.34 4.84
C ILE A 67 1.37 -6.59 6.33
N ALA A 68 2.33 -7.47 6.65
CA ALA A 68 2.65 -7.80 8.04
C ALA A 68 3.08 -6.56 8.84
N LEU A 69 3.86 -5.68 8.22
CA LEU A 69 4.32 -4.44 8.82
C LEU A 69 3.16 -3.46 9.08
N ALA A 70 2.24 -3.32 8.12
CA ALA A 70 1.04 -2.49 8.27
C ALA A 70 0.18 -2.97 9.44
N LEU A 71 -0.14 -4.26 9.47
CA LEU A 71 -0.94 -4.87 10.54
C LEU A 71 -0.28 -4.73 11.91
N LYS A 72 1.03 -5.01 12.01
CA LYS A 72 1.78 -4.82 13.27
C LYS A 72 1.82 -3.37 13.73
N SER A 73 1.72 -2.42 12.80
CA SER A 73 1.68 -0.98 13.09
C SER A 73 0.26 -0.46 13.39
N GLY A 74 -0.73 -1.35 13.50
CA GLY A 74 -2.13 -0.99 13.74
C GLY A 74 -2.80 -0.32 12.53
N LYS A 75 -2.20 -0.41 11.33
CA LYS A 75 -2.78 0.15 10.11
C LYS A 75 -3.78 -0.83 9.51
N LYS A 76 -4.90 -0.30 9.04
CA LYS A 76 -5.91 -1.09 8.34
C LYS A 76 -5.39 -1.49 6.96
N VAL A 77 -5.61 -2.75 6.59
CA VAL A 77 -5.19 -3.33 5.30
C VAL A 77 -6.39 -3.86 4.54
N ILE A 78 -6.51 -3.49 3.26
CA ILE A 78 -7.49 -4.05 2.33
C ILE A 78 -6.76 -4.91 1.29
N LEU A 79 -7.07 -6.20 1.24
CA LEU A 79 -6.59 -7.11 0.20
C LEU A 79 -7.49 -7.01 -1.02
N LEU A 80 -6.94 -6.67 -2.19
CA LEU A 80 -7.66 -6.68 -3.46
C LEU A 80 -7.21 -7.88 -4.28
N GLY A 81 -8.03 -8.93 -4.36
CA GLY A 81 -7.74 -10.13 -5.14
C GLY A 81 -6.51 -10.92 -4.68
N PHE A 82 -6.05 -10.71 -3.44
CA PHE A 82 -4.88 -11.40 -2.88
C PHE A 82 -5.31 -12.30 -1.72
N ASP A 83 -5.10 -13.61 -1.88
CA ASP A 83 -5.28 -14.59 -0.81
C ASP A 83 -3.98 -14.77 -0.02
N THR A 84 -4.04 -14.52 1.28
CA THR A 84 -2.93 -14.72 2.24
C THR A 84 -3.10 -15.98 3.08
N GLY A 85 -4.13 -16.79 2.82
CA GLY A 85 -4.56 -17.87 3.70
C GLY A 85 -4.83 -17.38 5.12
N ASP A 86 -4.49 -18.20 6.10
CA ASP A 86 -4.77 -17.95 7.53
C ASP A 86 -3.65 -17.20 8.25
N VAL A 87 -2.59 -16.80 7.54
CA VAL A 87 -1.38 -16.17 8.11
C VAL A 87 -1.70 -14.94 8.96
N PHE A 88 -2.76 -14.20 8.60
CA PHE A 88 -3.16 -12.96 9.26
C PHE A 88 -4.58 -13.02 9.86
N GLU A 89 -5.08 -14.22 10.15
CA GLU A 89 -6.47 -14.42 10.61
C GLU A 89 -6.78 -13.66 11.91
N TYR A 90 -5.81 -13.56 12.83
CA TYR A 90 -5.95 -12.73 14.04
C TYR A 90 -6.31 -11.27 13.71
N TYR A 91 -5.62 -10.66 12.74
CA TYR A 91 -5.88 -9.27 12.35
C TYR A 91 -7.18 -9.11 11.56
N ARG A 92 -7.66 -10.18 10.92
CA ARG A 92 -8.99 -10.20 10.30
C ARG A 92 -10.08 -10.16 11.36
N GLN A 93 -9.92 -10.94 12.43
CA GLN A 93 -10.84 -10.96 13.57
C GLN A 93 -10.86 -9.63 14.34
N ASP A 94 -9.70 -8.98 14.46
CA ASP A 94 -9.55 -7.65 15.08
C ASP A 94 -9.98 -6.50 14.15
N GLY A 95 -10.50 -6.81 12.96
CA GLY A 95 -11.02 -5.82 12.02
C GLY A 95 -9.97 -4.93 11.36
N LEU A 96 -8.68 -5.27 11.47
CA LEU A 96 -7.57 -4.57 10.82
C LEU A 96 -7.27 -5.09 9.41
N LEU A 97 -7.70 -6.30 9.07
CA LEU A 97 -7.55 -6.88 7.73
C LEU A 97 -8.92 -7.15 7.11
N ALA A 98 -9.14 -6.65 5.90
CA ALA A 98 -10.36 -6.90 5.12
C ALA A 98 -10.02 -7.30 3.69
N ALA A 99 -10.96 -7.95 3.00
CA ALA A 99 -10.82 -8.35 1.61
C ALA A 99 -11.86 -7.67 0.73
N ALA A 100 -11.46 -7.31 -0.49
CA ALA A 100 -12.31 -6.73 -1.52
C ALA A 100 -12.15 -7.50 -2.84
N GLY A 101 -13.27 -7.70 -3.53
CA GLY A 101 -13.30 -8.38 -4.83
C GLY A 101 -13.07 -7.45 -6.02
N THR A 102 -13.30 -6.14 -5.87
CA THR A 102 -13.15 -5.16 -6.96
C THR A 102 -12.54 -3.84 -6.48
N PRO A 103 -11.92 -3.04 -7.38
CA PRO A 103 -11.45 -1.70 -7.05
C PRO A 103 -12.54 -0.79 -6.48
N GLU A 104 -13.77 -0.87 -6.99
CA GLU A 104 -14.90 -0.04 -6.51
C GLU A 104 -15.25 -0.37 -5.06
N GLN A 105 -15.18 -1.66 -4.69
CA GLN A 105 -15.36 -2.08 -3.31
C GLN A 105 -14.25 -1.53 -2.41
N VAL A 106 -12.99 -1.55 -2.87
CA VAL A 106 -11.87 -0.93 -2.14
C VAL A 106 -12.16 0.56 -1.89
N ILE A 107 -12.56 1.31 -2.92
CA ILE A 107 -12.86 2.74 -2.77
C ILE A 107 -14.00 3.00 -1.79
N ARG A 108 -15.05 2.18 -1.78
CA ARG A 108 -16.13 2.29 -0.78
C ARG A 108 -15.62 2.09 0.63
N MET A 109 -14.85 1.03 0.87
CA MET A 109 -14.27 0.73 2.18
C MET A 109 -13.30 1.83 2.65
N ILE A 110 -12.50 2.40 1.74
CA ILE A 110 -11.62 3.55 2.07
C ILE A 110 -12.45 4.73 2.60
N LYS A 111 -13.56 5.06 1.94
CA LYS A 111 -14.44 6.16 2.38
C LYS A 111 -15.09 5.87 3.74
N GLU A 112 -15.42 4.63 4.04
CA GLU A 112 -15.96 4.24 5.36
C GLU A 112 -14.92 4.30 6.47
N TYR A 113 -13.64 4.07 6.16
CA TYR A 113 -12.57 4.06 7.16
C TYR A 113 -11.94 5.42 7.40
N CYS A 114 -11.98 6.32 6.42
CA CYS A 114 -11.30 7.62 6.46
C CYS A 114 -12.23 8.83 6.31
N GLY A 115 -13.51 8.63 5.99
CA GLY A 115 -14.53 9.69 5.92
C GLY A 115 -15.20 9.90 7.27
#